data_AF-A0A3S4WJY4-F1
#
_entry.id   AF-A0A3S4WJY4-F1
#
_cell.length_a   1.000
_cell.length_b   1.000
_cell.length_c   1.000
_cell.angle_alpha   90.00
_cell.angle_beta   90.00
_cell.angle_gamma   90.00
#
_symmetry.space_group_name_H-M   'P 1'
#
loop_
_entity.id
_entity.type
_entity.pdbx_description
1 polymer ?
#
loop_
_entity_poly.entity_id
_entity_poly.type
_entity_poly.pdbx_seq_one_letter_code
_entity_poly.pdbx_strand_id
1 'polypeptide(L)'
;MPDVAHRLSLISALDPGLLGLVDLALSGQEAMVMTATLHPDLAERGVVRLSCQQALGQDPEILDVPMPGHCQTCSLREVLIAVAQDRAEQEPEGATVVLLPPAIELVHLLPRLAAELADLAPGVRLAAVAHVLDAAVAHDELLEHRLLADAGLASYPGDERCTGEIHMVNLGYADVVLSLGHDTAGVGADLIEHLRPHETLLLPGLSAPILECLLSIDHDAPEAIRRVHPATTQAWGGPGDHGVWTLDLSASLPFHPGRLRELVADLAGSGLCARGCFWLPSRPGRVCAWEVAGGAVSVGDAGAWKEVPAAGQAQSEPLVEPRCHLVVTGVGEPQVRDQVRAAFEQVLLRPEEMPGALAWIGVDDGLGDWFGQAEQ
;
A
#
# COMPACT_ATOMS: atom_id res chain seq x y z
N MET A 1 15.62 -15.21 -28.68
CA MET A 1 14.68 -16.21 -28.16
C MET A 1 13.69 -15.45 -27.29
N PRO A 2 12.39 -15.77 -27.27
CA PRO A 2 11.56 -15.23 -26.21
C PRO A 2 12.21 -15.61 -24.88
N ASP A 3 12.24 -14.66 -23.97
CA ASP A 3 12.81 -14.81 -22.63
C ASP A 3 11.92 -15.78 -21.87
N VAL A 4 12.27 -17.06 -21.89
CA VAL A 4 11.56 -18.12 -21.17
C VAL A 4 11.87 -17.93 -19.70
N ALA A 5 10.90 -17.41 -18.96
CA ALA A 5 11.01 -17.14 -17.54
C ALA A 5 9.75 -17.59 -16.82
N HIS A 6 9.96 -18.22 -15.66
CA HIS A 6 8.90 -18.64 -14.76
C HIS A 6 8.21 -17.41 -14.20
N ARG A 7 6.88 -17.41 -14.15
CA ARG A 7 6.10 -16.24 -13.72
C ARG A 7 5.68 -16.38 -12.28
N LEU A 8 6.15 -15.47 -11.42
CA LEU A 8 5.73 -15.38 -10.03
C LEU A 8 4.73 -14.24 -9.86
N SER A 9 3.55 -14.50 -9.31
CA SER A 9 2.58 -13.47 -8.92
C SER A 9 2.28 -13.57 -7.42
N LEU A 10 2.04 -12.44 -6.77
CA LEU A 10 1.74 -12.36 -5.34
C LEU A 10 0.38 -11.70 -5.12
N ILE A 11 -0.43 -12.26 -4.23
CA ILE A 11 -1.76 -11.75 -3.88
C ILE A 11 -1.82 -11.47 -2.38
N SER A 12 -2.14 -10.23 -2.01
CA SER A 12 -2.33 -9.81 -0.62
C SER A 12 -3.80 -9.59 -0.29
N ALA A 13 -4.17 -9.75 0.97
CA ALA A 13 -5.46 -9.36 1.53
C ALA A 13 -5.33 -9.12 3.04
N LEU A 14 -6.37 -8.56 3.65
CA LEU A 14 -6.54 -8.62 5.10
C LEU A 14 -7.30 -9.87 5.54
N ASP A 15 -8.38 -10.21 4.84
CA ASP A 15 -9.20 -11.36 5.17
C ASP A 15 -8.65 -12.66 4.53
N PRO A 16 -8.22 -13.65 5.34
CA PRO A 16 -7.81 -14.97 4.83
C PRO A 16 -8.93 -15.68 4.05
N GLY A 17 -10.20 -15.41 4.35
CA GLY A 17 -11.35 -15.95 3.64
C GLY A 17 -11.37 -15.51 2.17
N LEU A 18 -11.05 -14.26 1.88
CA LEU A 18 -10.94 -13.75 0.51
C LEU A 18 -9.80 -14.44 -0.24
N LEU A 19 -8.66 -14.68 0.41
CA LEU A 19 -7.56 -15.46 -0.19
C LEU A 19 -8.01 -16.89 -0.50
N GLY A 20 -8.75 -17.55 0.39
CA GLY A 20 -9.30 -18.88 0.13
C GLY A 20 -10.30 -18.91 -1.04
N LEU A 21 -11.07 -17.84 -1.25
CA LEU A 21 -11.93 -17.71 -2.42
C LEU A 21 -11.13 -17.55 -3.71
N VAL A 22 -10.04 -16.79 -3.68
CA VAL A 22 -9.13 -16.62 -4.84
C VAL A 22 -8.38 -17.93 -5.14
N ASP A 23 -7.93 -18.66 -4.12
CA ASP A 23 -7.35 -20.00 -4.27
C ASP A 23 -8.31 -20.93 -5.03
N LEU A 24 -9.57 -20.98 -4.57
CA LEU A 24 -10.59 -21.78 -5.22
C LEU A 24 -10.86 -21.35 -6.68
N ALA A 25 -10.84 -20.04 -6.96
CA ALA A 25 -11.04 -19.52 -8.32
C ALA A 25 -9.87 -19.84 -9.26
N LEU A 26 -8.66 -19.97 -8.72
CA LEU A 26 -7.46 -20.35 -9.46
C LEU A 26 -7.26 -21.86 -9.56
N SER A 27 -8.02 -22.64 -8.79
CA SER A 27 -7.92 -24.11 -8.79
C SER A 27 -8.15 -24.71 -10.19
N GLY A 28 -7.23 -25.57 -10.62
CA GLY A 28 -7.28 -26.23 -11.93
C GLY A 28 -6.86 -25.36 -13.11
N GLN A 29 -6.39 -24.14 -12.88
CA GLN A 29 -5.74 -23.32 -13.90
C GLN A 29 -4.27 -23.77 -14.10
N GLU A 30 -3.62 -23.27 -15.17
CA GLU A 30 -2.21 -23.56 -15.48
C GLU A 30 -1.23 -22.74 -14.62
N ALA A 31 -1.40 -22.79 -13.29
CA ALA A 31 -0.50 -22.21 -12.32
C ALA A 31 -0.50 -23.00 -11.01
N MET A 32 0.67 -23.10 -10.37
CA MET A 32 0.78 -23.58 -8.99
C MET A 32 0.29 -22.49 -8.05
N VAL A 33 -0.67 -22.79 -7.17
CA VAL A 33 -1.13 -21.83 -6.14
C VAL A 33 -0.62 -22.27 -4.78
N MET A 34 0.04 -21.35 -4.06
CA MET A 34 0.59 -21.60 -2.73
C MET A 34 0.07 -20.55 -1.76
N THR A 35 -0.41 -20.97 -0.59
CA THR A 35 -0.74 -20.06 0.50
C THR A 35 0.40 -20.01 1.50
N ALA A 36 0.92 -18.81 1.75
CA ALA A 36 1.96 -18.54 2.74
C ALA A 36 1.33 -18.01 4.03
N THR A 37 1.75 -18.56 5.17
CA THR A 37 1.33 -18.14 6.51
C THR A 37 2.54 -17.99 7.43
N LEU A 38 2.47 -17.08 8.38
CA LEU A 38 3.51 -16.83 9.37
C LEU A 38 3.12 -17.45 10.70
N HIS A 39 4.02 -18.22 11.29
CA HIS A 39 3.83 -18.86 12.58
C HIS A 39 5.01 -18.51 13.51
N PRO A 40 4.98 -17.34 14.18
CA PRO A 40 6.06 -16.89 15.05
C PRO A 40 6.25 -17.82 16.27
N ASP A 41 5.21 -18.53 16.68
CA ASP A 41 5.22 -19.44 17.83
C ASP A 41 5.83 -20.83 17.52
N LEU A 42 6.14 -21.10 16.24
CA LEU A 42 6.74 -22.36 15.82
C LEU A 42 8.26 -22.18 15.69
N ALA A 43 9.03 -22.98 16.43
CA ALA A 43 10.49 -22.89 16.52
C ALA A 43 11.02 -21.58 17.16
N GLU A 44 12.33 -21.49 17.37
CA GLU A 44 12.95 -20.37 18.12
C GLU A 44 12.72 -19.01 17.46
N ARG A 45 12.69 -18.98 16.13
CA ARG A 45 12.55 -17.74 15.35
C ARG A 45 11.22 -17.65 14.60
N GLY A 46 10.33 -18.62 14.69
CA GLY A 46 9.14 -18.72 13.83
C GLY A 46 9.34 -19.57 12.57
N VAL A 47 8.23 -19.85 11.88
CA VAL A 47 8.18 -20.60 10.62
C VAL A 47 7.34 -19.84 9.58
N VAL A 48 7.80 -19.84 8.32
CA VAL A 48 6.95 -19.56 7.15
C VAL A 48 6.39 -20.90 6.69
N ARG A 49 5.07 -21.07 6.78
CA ARG A 49 4.38 -22.26 6.29
C ARG A 49 3.82 -21.98 4.92
N LEU A 50 4.21 -22.80 3.96
CA LEU A 50 3.64 -22.84 2.62
C LEU A 50 2.69 -24.03 2.53
N SER A 51 1.50 -23.80 2.00
CA SER A 51 0.54 -24.87 1.72
C SER A 51 0.10 -24.81 0.27
N CYS A 52 0.03 -25.97 -0.38
CA CYS A 52 -0.40 -26.09 -1.77
C CYS A 52 -1.46 -27.17 -1.86
N GLN A 53 -2.57 -26.87 -2.53
CA GLN A 53 -3.63 -27.83 -2.79
C GLN A 53 -3.57 -28.30 -4.25
N GLN A 54 -3.04 -29.50 -4.46
CA GLN A 54 -2.90 -30.07 -5.82
C GLN A 54 -4.23 -30.50 -6.44
N ALA A 55 -5.19 -30.94 -5.62
CA ALA A 55 -6.52 -31.34 -6.08
C ALA A 55 -7.60 -31.09 -5.03
N LEU A 56 -8.82 -30.78 -5.48
CA LEU A 56 -9.99 -30.66 -4.63
C LEU A 56 -10.25 -31.97 -3.87
N GLY A 57 -10.28 -31.88 -2.53
CA GLY A 57 -10.57 -33.01 -1.64
C GLY A 57 -9.36 -33.83 -1.19
N GLN A 58 -8.14 -33.43 -1.55
CA GLN A 58 -6.91 -33.97 -0.96
C GLN A 58 -6.41 -33.07 0.17
N ASP A 59 -5.70 -33.65 1.14
CA ASP A 59 -5.00 -32.87 2.15
C ASP A 59 -3.93 -32.00 1.46
N PRO A 60 -3.81 -30.72 1.84
CA PRO A 60 -2.81 -29.84 1.26
C PRO A 60 -1.41 -30.34 1.61
N GLU A 61 -0.49 -30.22 0.65
CA GLU A 61 0.92 -30.40 0.92
C GLU A 61 1.41 -29.21 1.73
N ILE A 62 2.11 -29.47 2.83
CA ILE A 62 2.61 -28.45 3.76
C ILE A 62 4.13 -28.49 3.77
N LEU A 63 4.75 -27.33 3.59
CA LEU A 63 6.17 -27.11 3.75
C LEU A 63 6.41 -26.02 4.81
N ASP A 64 7.04 -26.43 5.91
CA ASP A 64 7.46 -25.53 6.98
C ASP A 64 8.91 -25.11 6.78
N VAL A 65 9.14 -23.82 6.53
CA VAL A 65 10.48 -23.24 6.39
C VAL A 65 10.80 -22.40 7.63
N PRO A 66 11.82 -22.78 8.44
CA PRO A 66 12.24 -21.97 9.57
C PRO A 66 12.64 -20.55 9.15
N MET A 67 12.21 -19.54 9.91
CA MET A 67 12.55 -18.16 9.58
C MET A 67 14.06 -17.90 9.75
N PRO A 68 14.77 -17.40 8.71
CA PRO A 68 16.20 -17.15 8.77
C PRO A 68 16.56 -16.02 9.77
N GLY A 69 15.65 -15.06 9.98
CA GLY A 69 15.82 -13.96 10.92
C GLY A 69 14.54 -13.63 11.70
N HIS A 70 14.63 -12.62 12.58
CA HIS A 70 13.49 -12.18 13.40
C HIS A 70 12.51 -11.28 12.64
N CYS A 71 12.96 -10.65 11.55
CA CYS A 71 12.08 -9.87 10.69
C CYS A 71 11.23 -10.82 9.83
N GLN A 72 9.93 -10.80 10.05
CA GLN A 72 8.97 -11.65 9.33
C GLN A 72 8.96 -11.34 7.83
N THR A 73 8.94 -10.06 7.44
CA THR A 73 8.94 -9.64 6.03
C THR A 73 10.23 -10.04 5.30
N CYS A 74 11.40 -9.90 5.95
CA CYS A 74 12.67 -10.38 5.38
C CYS A 74 12.68 -11.90 5.23
N SER A 75 12.21 -12.63 6.24
CA SER A 75 12.13 -14.09 6.22
C SER A 75 11.19 -14.58 5.12
N LEU A 76 10.02 -13.97 4.99
CA LEU A 76 9.08 -14.25 3.90
C LEU A 76 9.72 -14.00 2.53
N ARG A 77 10.43 -12.87 2.35
CA ARG A 77 11.14 -12.57 1.10
C ARG A 77 12.14 -13.65 0.72
N GLU A 78 12.99 -14.07 1.65
CA GLU A 78 13.99 -15.11 1.42
C GLU A 78 13.35 -16.45 1.05
N VAL A 79 12.25 -16.82 1.71
CA VAL A 79 11.48 -18.02 1.38
C VAL A 79 10.87 -17.93 -0.01
N LEU A 80 10.28 -16.79 -0.38
CA LEU A 80 9.68 -16.58 -1.70
C LEU A 80 10.73 -16.69 -2.83
N ILE A 81 11.95 -16.18 -2.62
CA ILE A 81 13.05 -16.31 -3.58
C ILE A 81 13.41 -17.78 -3.78
N ALA A 82 13.58 -18.54 -2.68
CA ALA A 82 13.93 -19.96 -2.76
C ALA A 82 12.84 -20.78 -3.47
N VAL A 83 11.56 -20.51 -3.17
CA VAL A 83 10.42 -21.14 -3.85
C VAL A 83 10.44 -20.80 -5.35
N ALA A 84 10.64 -19.53 -5.70
CA ALA A 84 10.64 -19.11 -7.09
C ALA A 84 11.77 -19.76 -7.90
N GLN A 85 12.96 -19.91 -7.31
CA GLN A 85 14.09 -20.62 -7.93
C GLN A 85 13.77 -22.10 -8.17
N ASP A 86 13.28 -22.81 -7.16
CA ASP A 86 12.89 -24.22 -7.28
C ASP A 86 11.81 -24.43 -8.36
N ARG A 87 10.80 -23.55 -8.39
CA ARG A 87 9.74 -23.60 -9.39
C ARG A 87 10.23 -23.28 -10.79
N ALA A 88 11.17 -22.35 -10.95
CA ALA A 88 11.78 -22.05 -12.24
C ALA A 88 12.66 -23.20 -12.77
N GLU A 89 13.32 -23.96 -11.89
CA GLU A 89 14.08 -25.15 -12.29
C GLU A 89 13.16 -26.29 -12.78
N GLN A 90 12.02 -26.47 -12.13
CA GLN A 90 11.06 -27.52 -12.47
C GLN A 90 10.20 -27.18 -13.68
N GLU A 91 9.73 -25.93 -13.77
CA GLU A 91 8.85 -25.43 -14.84
C GLU A 91 9.30 -24.05 -15.33
N PRO A 92 10.32 -23.96 -16.21
CA PRO A 92 10.85 -22.68 -16.69
C PRO A 92 9.84 -21.78 -17.41
N GLU A 93 8.81 -22.35 -18.03
CA GLU A 93 7.70 -21.62 -18.70
C GLU A 93 6.40 -21.62 -17.88
N GLY A 94 6.47 -22.06 -16.62
CA GLY A 94 5.31 -22.17 -15.73
C GLY A 94 4.95 -20.88 -15.00
N ALA A 95 3.93 -20.97 -14.16
CA ALA A 95 3.47 -19.90 -13.29
C ALA A 95 3.25 -20.39 -11.86
N THR A 96 3.60 -19.55 -10.90
CA THR A 96 3.31 -19.73 -9.48
C THR A 96 2.63 -18.48 -8.94
N VAL A 97 1.48 -18.66 -8.28
CA VAL A 97 0.76 -17.61 -7.55
C VAL A 97 0.90 -17.88 -6.06
N VAL A 98 1.41 -16.90 -5.31
CA VAL A 98 1.51 -17.01 -3.84
C VAL A 98 0.51 -16.06 -3.18
N LEU A 99 -0.38 -16.63 -2.38
CA LEU A 99 -1.27 -15.91 -1.49
C LEU A 99 -0.49 -15.56 -0.23
N LEU A 100 -0.24 -14.27 -0.02
CA LEU A 100 0.60 -13.77 1.06
C LEU A 100 -0.10 -13.90 2.43
N PRO A 101 0.67 -13.93 3.53
CA PRO A 101 0.09 -13.78 4.85
C PRO A 101 -0.78 -12.50 4.95
N PRO A 102 -1.85 -12.53 5.75
CA PRO A 102 -2.66 -11.34 5.99
C PRO A 102 -1.83 -10.15 6.49
N ALA A 103 -2.28 -8.94 6.14
CA ALA A 103 -1.71 -7.69 6.63
C ALA A 103 -0.23 -7.41 6.25
N ILE A 104 0.28 -8.08 5.21
CA ILE A 104 1.55 -7.70 4.58
C ILE A 104 1.35 -6.42 3.77
N GLU A 105 2.18 -5.42 4.06
CA GLU A 105 2.29 -4.20 3.27
C GLU A 105 3.22 -4.46 2.08
N LEU A 106 2.67 -4.40 0.87
CA LEU A 106 3.38 -4.77 -0.35
C LEU A 106 4.65 -3.95 -0.54
N VAL A 107 4.62 -2.66 -0.20
CA VAL A 107 5.76 -1.73 -0.35
C VAL A 107 6.99 -2.15 0.49
N HIS A 108 6.80 -2.91 1.58
CA HIS A 108 7.91 -3.38 2.42
C HIS A 108 8.49 -4.72 1.98
N LEU A 109 7.77 -5.48 1.15
CA LEU A 109 8.20 -6.79 0.64
C LEU A 109 8.70 -6.70 -0.80
N LEU A 110 7.90 -6.12 -1.69
CA LEU A 110 8.01 -6.28 -3.13
C LEU A 110 9.20 -5.57 -3.77
N PRO A 111 9.56 -4.33 -3.41
CA PRO A 111 10.72 -3.65 -4.02
C PRO A 111 12.01 -4.45 -3.89
N ARG A 112 12.24 -4.98 -2.68
CA ARG A 112 13.44 -5.76 -2.41
C ARG A 112 13.36 -7.16 -3.00
N LEU A 113 12.18 -7.78 -3.00
CA LEU A 113 11.96 -9.05 -3.68
C LEU A 113 12.25 -8.95 -5.17
N ALA A 114 11.74 -7.92 -5.85
CA ALA A 114 11.96 -7.68 -7.28
C ALA A 114 13.46 -7.52 -7.60
N ALA A 115 14.18 -6.72 -6.81
CA ALA A 115 15.62 -6.53 -6.97
C ALA A 115 16.41 -7.84 -6.75
N GLU A 116 16.09 -8.59 -5.70
CA GLU A 116 16.79 -9.84 -5.40
C GLU A 116 16.44 -10.96 -6.39
N LEU A 117 15.22 -11.00 -6.94
CA LEU A 117 14.87 -11.94 -8.02
C LEU A 117 15.67 -11.64 -9.29
N ALA A 118 15.83 -10.37 -9.67
CA ALA A 118 16.64 -9.99 -10.82
C ALA A 118 18.11 -10.43 -10.68
N ASP A 119 18.66 -10.37 -9.46
CA ASP A 119 20.05 -10.73 -9.18
C ASP A 119 20.26 -12.25 -8.98
N LEU A 120 19.37 -12.91 -8.24
CA LEU A 120 19.54 -14.29 -7.74
C LEU A 120 18.74 -15.32 -8.53
N ALA A 121 17.69 -14.90 -9.24
CA ALA A 121 16.77 -15.78 -9.96
C ALA A 121 16.43 -15.21 -11.35
N PRO A 122 17.41 -15.03 -12.25
CA PRO A 122 17.19 -14.38 -13.55
C PRO A 122 16.23 -15.14 -14.48
N GLY A 123 15.92 -16.41 -14.18
CA GLY A 123 14.89 -17.20 -14.86
C GLY A 123 13.48 -17.00 -14.29
N VAL A 124 13.30 -16.08 -13.35
CA VAL A 124 12.01 -15.73 -12.73
C VAL A 124 11.66 -14.30 -13.09
N ARG A 125 10.42 -14.11 -13.53
CA ARG A 125 9.81 -12.82 -13.80
C ARG A 125 8.71 -12.58 -12.78
N LEU A 126 8.77 -11.45 -12.07
CA LEU A 126 7.69 -11.04 -11.18
C LEU A 126 6.56 -10.46 -12.04
N ALA A 127 5.50 -11.26 -12.20
CA ALA A 127 4.24 -10.87 -12.83
C ALA A 127 3.44 -9.95 -11.88
N ALA A 128 2.20 -9.62 -12.22
CA ALA A 128 1.40 -8.66 -11.47
C ALA A 128 1.31 -9.00 -9.98
N VAL A 129 1.31 -7.94 -9.16
CA VAL A 129 1.01 -8.03 -7.73
C VAL A 129 -0.41 -7.55 -7.49
N ALA A 130 -1.19 -8.33 -6.74
CA ALA A 130 -2.59 -8.04 -6.48
C ALA A 130 -2.90 -7.75 -5.02
N HIS A 131 -3.95 -6.96 -4.81
CA HIS A 131 -4.60 -6.78 -3.52
C HIS A 131 -6.10 -7.10 -3.63
N VAL A 132 -6.61 -7.87 -2.68
CA VAL A 132 -7.99 -8.34 -2.65
C VAL A 132 -8.70 -7.72 -1.45
N LEU A 133 -9.91 -7.22 -1.67
CA LEU A 133 -10.79 -6.71 -0.63
C LEU A 133 -12.26 -6.89 -1.01
N ASP A 134 -13.13 -6.89 -0.01
CA ASP A 134 -14.58 -7.01 -0.19
C ASP A 134 -15.24 -5.63 -0.19
N ALA A 135 -15.85 -5.26 -1.32
CA ALA A 135 -16.55 -3.99 -1.48
C ALA A 135 -17.70 -3.82 -0.49
N ALA A 136 -18.28 -4.89 0.04
CA ALA A 136 -19.37 -4.82 1.01
C ALA A 136 -18.93 -4.27 2.39
N VAL A 137 -17.64 -4.43 2.75
CA VAL A 137 -17.08 -3.97 4.04
C VAL A 137 -15.97 -2.94 3.89
N ALA A 138 -15.57 -2.61 2.64
CA ALA A 138 -14.50 -1.67 2.35
C ALA A 138 -14.69 -0.30 3.01
N HIS A 139 -15.93 0.19 3.14
CA HIS A 139 -16.21 1.44 3.85
C HIS A 139 -15.69 1.41 5.29
N ASP A 140 -16.05 0.37 6.04
CA ASP A 140 -15.69 0.25 7.44
C ASP A 140 -14.20 -0.07 7.61
N GLU A 141 -13.65 -0.92 6.73
CA GLU A 141 -12.23 -1.29 6.77
C GLU A 141 -11.28 -0.16 6.35
N LEU A 142 -11.72 0.78 5.52
CA LEU A 142 -10.91 1.92 5.09
C LEU A 142 -11.04 3.13 6.02
N LEU A 143 -12.26 3.42 6.51
CA LEU A 143 -12.57 4.70 7.14
C LEU A 143 -12.71 4.64 8.66
N GLU A 144 -12.87 3.45 9.26
CA GLU A 144 -12.90 3.28 10.71
C GLU A 144 -11.56 2.82 11.28
N HIS A 145 -11.26 3.23 12.52
CA HIS A 145 -10.05 2.77 13.22
C HIS A 145 -10.22 1.34 13.72
N ARG A 146 -9.90 0.35 12.87
CA ARG A 146 -9.95 -1.07 13.25
C ARG A 146 -8.54 -1.61 13.40
N LEU A 147 -8.06 -1.72 14.64
CA LEU A 147 -6.73 -2.29 14.92
C LEU A 147 -6.65 -3.74 14.42
N LEU A 148 -5.51 -4.11 13.83
CA LEU A 148 -5.27 -5.47 13.36
C LEU A 148 -5.34 -6.47 14.51
N ALA A 149 -4.89 -6.09 15.71
CA ALA A 149 -4.99 -6.92 16.91
C ALA A 149 -6.44 -7.28 17.26
N ASP A 150 -7.36 -6.31 17.17
CA ASP A 150 -8.78 -6.52 17.46
C ASP A 150 -9.47 -7.37 16.38
N ALA A 151 -8.98 -7.30 15.15
CA ALA A 151 -9.41 -8.15 14.04
C ALA A 151 -8.80 -9.56 14.05
N GLY A 152 -7.88 -9.87 14.98
CA GLY A 152 -7.15 -11.14 14.99
C GLY A 152 -6.12 -11.29 13.86
N LEU A 153 -5.68 -10.17 13.28
CA LEU A 153 -4.75 -10.09 12.14
C LEU A 153 -3.38 -9.50 12.52
N ALA A 154 -3.12 -9.26 13.82
CA ALA A 154 -1.83 -8.76 14.29
C ALA A 154 -0.70 -9.71 13.88
N SER A 155 0.34 -9.15 13.26
CA SER A 155 1.51 -9.92 12.84
C SER A 155 2.46 -10.22 14.02
N TYR A 156 2.42 -9.40 15.08
CA TYR A 156 3.27 -9.54 16.27
C TYR A 156 2.62 -8.90 17.51
N PRO A 157 3.10 -9.21 18.72
CA PRO A 157 2.60 -8.56 19.94
C PRO A 157 2.86 -7.05 19.91
N GLY A 158 1.80 -6.25 20.11
CA GLY A 158 1.89 -4.79 20.04
C GLY A 158 1.83 -4.23 18.62
N ASP A 159 1.28 -4.98 17.65
CA ASP A 159 0.97 -4.46 16.32
C ASP A 159 -0.13 -3.38 16.42
N GLU A 160 0.27 -2.11 16.27
CA GLU A 160 -0.61 -0.93 16.37
C GLU A 160 -1.22 -0.52 15.03
N ARG A 161 -0.94 -1.26 13.95
CA ARG A 161 -1.51 -0.97 12.63
C ARG A 161 -3.01 -1.25 12.63
N CYS A 162 -3.72 -0.58 11.73
CA CYS A 162 -5.15 -0.75 11.47
C CYS A 162 -5.43 -1.20 10.03
N THR A 163 -6.66 -1.67 9.79
CA THR A 163 -7.09 -2.16 8.47
C THR A 163 -6.94 -1.11 7.36
N GLY A 164 -7.26 0.15 7.67
CA GLY A 164 -7.21 1.26 6.73
C GLY A 164 -5.80 1.52 6.21
N GLU A 165 -4.79 1.45 7.08
CA GLU A 165 -3.38 1.64 6.72
C GLU A 165 -2.94 0.59 5.68
N ILE A 166 -3.24 -0.68 5.96
CA ILE A 166 -2.89 -1.79 5.07
C ILE A 166 -3.60 -1.66 3.72
N HIS A 167 -4.90 -1.38 3.71
CA HIS A 167 -5.64 -1.25 2.46
C HIS A 167 -5.15 -0.05 1.65
N MET A 168 -4.94 1.10 2.28
CA MET A 168 -4.50 2.30 1.57
C MET A 168 -3.16 2.05 0.88
N VAL A 169 -2.15 1.56 1.60
CA VAL A 169 -0.83 1.31 1.00
C VAL A 169 -0.92 0.24 -0.10
N ASN A 170 -1.65 -0.85 0.12
CA ASN A 170 -1.73 -1.95 -0.85
C ASN A 170 -2.57 -1.60 -2.08
N LEU A 171 -3.67 -0.84 -1.95
CA LEU A 171 -4.43 -0.31 -3.08
C LEU A 171 -3.57 0.63 -3.93
N GLY A 172 -2.69 1.42 -3.30
CA GLY A 172 -1.77 2.31 -4.01
C GLY A 172 -0.62 1.58 -4.70
N TYR A 173 -0.18 0.44 -4.13
CA TYR A 173 0.98 -0.30 -4.62
C TYR A 173 0.62 -1.29 -5.73
N ALA A 174 -0.49 -2.01 -5.57
CA ALA A 174 -0.86 -3.14 -6.43
C ALA A 174 -1.04 -2.76 -7.90
N ASP A 175 -0.70 -3.70 -8.78
CA ASP A 175 -0.96 -3.61 -10.22
C ASP A 175 -2.39 -4.02 -10.55
N VAL A 176 -2.95 -4.93 -9.74
CA VAL A 176 -4.32 -5.43 -9.87
C VAL A 176 -5.04 -5.32 -8.52
N VAL A 177 -6.26 -4.79 -8.52
CA VAL A 177 -7.17 -4.80 -7.38
C VAL A 177 -8.32 -5.74 -7.70
N LEU A 178 -8.55 -6.75 -6.86
CA LEU A 178 -9.70 -7.63 -6.97
C LEU A 178 -10.75 -7.15 -5.97
N SER A 179 -11.82 -6.56 -6.49
CA SER A 179 -12.97 -6.13 -5.69
C SER A 179 -13.97 -7.28 -5.64
N LEU A 180 -14.03 -7.97 -4.51
CA LEU A 180 -15.01 -9.03 -4.24
C LEU A 180 -16.27 -8.43 -3.60
N GLY A 181 -17.27 -9.28 -3.36
CA GLY A 181 -18.56 -8.88 -2.77
C GLY A 181 -19.74 -9.03 -3.73
N HIS A 182 -20.95 -9.12 -3.17
CA HIS A 182 -22.20 -9.20 -3.95
C HIS A 182 -22.63 -7.85 -4.52
N ASP A 183 -22.20 -6.75 -3.88
CA ASP A 183 -22.52 -5.39 -4.30
C ASP A 183 -21.30 -4.79 -5.02
N THR A 184 -21.22 -5.04 -6.33
CA THR A 184 -20.20 -4.43 -7.20
C THR A 184 -20.53 -2.96 -7.54
N ALA A 185 -21.58 -2.42 -6.94
CA ALA A 185 -21.95 -1.02 -6.92
C ALA A 185 -22.19 -0.61 -5.46
N GLY A 186 -21.90 0.63 -5.07
CA GLY A 186 -22.12 1.08 -3.70
C GLY A 186 -20.91 1.81 -3.13
N VAL A 187 -21.05 2.28 -1.89
CA VAL A 187 -20.05 3.15 -1.23
C VAL A 187 -18.66 2.52 -1.18
N GLY A 188 -18.56 1.21 -0.92
CA GLY A 188 -17.27 0.52 -0.86
C GLY A 188 -16.62 0.36 -2.23
N ALA A 189 -17.40 0.03 -3.26
CA ALA A 189 -16.92 -0.05 -4.65
C ALA A 189 -16.44 1.33 -5.15
N ASP A 190 -17.20 2.39 -4.88
CA ASP A 190 -16.80 3.77 -5.18
C ASP A 190 -15.52 4.16 -4.42
N LEU A 191 -15.40 3.81 -3.13
CA LEU A 191 -14.17 4.06 -2.37
C LEU A 191 -12.93 3.37 -2.96
N ILE A 192 -13.06 2.10 -3.36
CA ILE A 192 -11.99 1.36 -4.04
C ILE A 192 -11.56 2.08 -5.32
N GLU A 193 -12.54 2.50 -6.12
CA GLU A 193 -12.32 3.25 -7.36
C GLU A 193 -11.56 4.56 -7.08
N HIS A 194 -11.98 5.31 -6.06
CA HIS A 194 -11.35 6.57 -5.62
C HIS A 194 -9.92 6.43 -5.10
N LEU A 195 -9.59 5.30 -4.46
CA LEU A 195 -8.33 5.14 -3.74
C LEU A 195 -7.24 4.38 -4.51
N ARG A 196 -7.62 3.60 -5.52
CA ARG A 196 -6.63 2.95 -6.38
C ARG A 196 -6.05 3.95 -7.38
N PRO A 197 -4.79 3.78 -7.79
CA PRO A 197 -4.22 4.53 -8.90
C PRO A 197 -4.97 4.28 -10.21
N HIS A 198 -4.96 5.27 -11.11
CA HIS A 198 -5.68 5.18 -12.39
C HIS A 198 -5.20 4.03 -13.30
N GLU A 199 -3.91 3.72 -13.23
CA GLU A 199 -3.28 2.67 -14.04
C GLU A 199 -3.47 1.27 -13.45
N THR A 200 -3.96 1.16 -12.21
CA THR A 200 -4.20 -0.12 -11.55
C THR A 200 -5.44 -0.79 -12.11
N LEU A 201 -5.29 -2.04 -12.55
CA LEU A 201 -6.37 -2.82 -13.13
C LEU A 201 -7.36 -3.24 -12.03
N LEU A 202 -8.63 -2.84 -12.16
CA LEU A 202 -9.70 -3.27 -11.26
C LEU A 202 -10.45 -4.46 -11.86
N LEU A 203 -10.44 -5.61 -11.16
CA LEU A 203 -11.17 -6.80 -11.54
C LEU A 203 -12.44 -6.95 -10.68
N PRO A 204 -13.63 -7.07 -11.31
CA PRO A 204 -14.88 -7.25 -10.59
C PRO A 204 -15.13 -8.72 -10.28
N GLY A 205 -14.91 -9.11 -9.02
CA GLY A 205 -15.24 -10.44 -8.51
C GLY A 205 -14.40 -11.59 -9.10
N LEU A 206 -14.80 -12.82 -8.72
CA LEU A 206 -14.06 -14.04 -9.03
C LEU A 206 -14.31 -14.59 -10.44
N SER A 207 -15.31 -14.09 -11.15
CA SER A 207 -15.59 -14.47 -12.55
C SER A 207 -14.65 -13.80 -13.55
N ALA A 208 -13.87 -12.81 -13.12
CA ALA A 208 -12.85 -12.19 -13.96
C ALA A 208 -11.75 -13.21 -14.31
N PRO A 209 -11.04 -13.03 -15.44
CA PRO A 209 -9.94 -13.90 -15.83
C PRO A 209 -8.68 -13.61 -14.98
N ILE A 210 -8.74 -13.91 -13.68
CA ILE A 210 -7.73 -13.51 -12.68
C ILE A 210 -6.33 -13.93 -13.12
N LEU A 211 -6.12 -15.21 -13.45
CA LEU A 211 -4.78 -15.69 -13.82
C LEU A 211 -4.26 -15.01 -15.08
N GLU A 212 -5.08 -14.90 -16.13
CA GLU A 212 -4.68 -14.22 -17.38
C GLU A 212 -4.26 -12.77 -17.11
N CYS A 213 -5.03 -12.04 -16.32
CA CYS A 213 -4.71 -10.66 -15.95
C CYS A 213 -3.41 -10.57 -15.16
N LEU A 214 -3.22 -11.43 -14.14
CA LEU A 214 -1.98 -11.46 -13.34
C LEU A 214 -0.76 -11.75 -14.21
N LEU A 215 -0.87 -12.71 -15.12
CA LEU A 215 0.23 -13.07 -16.01
C LEU A 215 0.39 -12.07 -17.16
N SER A 216 -0.57 -11.21 -17.47
CA SER A 216 -0.44 -10.24 -18.57
C SER A 216 0.46 -9.03 -18.23
N ILE A 217 0.74 -8.80 -16.94
CA ILE A 217 1.46 -7.62 -16.44
C ILE A 217 2.83 -8.03 -15.89
N ASP A 218 3.83 -7.19 -16.13
CA ASP A 218 5.10 -7.19 -15.39
C ASP A 218 5.05 -6.21 -14.26
N HIS A 219 5.40 -6.66 -13.06
CA HIS A 219 5.49 -5.75 -11.93
C HIS A 219 6.68 -4.79 -12.10
N ASP A 220 6.38 -3.51 -12.18
CA ASP A 220 7.37 -2.43 -12.13
C ASP A 220 7.42 -1.86 -10.72
N ALA A 221 8.36 -2.36 -9.91
CA ALA A 221 8.52 -1.94 -8.52
C ALA A 221 8.82 -0.43 -8.37
N PRO A 222 9.72 0.19 -9.17
CA PRO A 222 9.89 1.65 -9.18
C PRO A 222 8.59 2.43 -9.41
N GLU A 223 7.77 2.06 -10.40
CA GLU A 223 6.49 2.74 -10.63
C GLU A 223 5.49 2.47 -9.49
N ALA A 224 5.44 1.26 -8.95
CA ALA A 224 4.59 0.94 -7.79
C ALA A 224 4.97 1.78 -6.55
N ILE A 225 6.27 1.97 -6.28
CA ILE A 225 6.77 2.85 -5.22
C ILE A 225 6.35 4.30 -5.48
N ARG A 226 6.44 4.77 -6.73
CA ARG A 226 6.02 6.13 -7.10
C ARG A 226 4.53 6.36 -6.82
N ARG A 227 3.66 5.36 -7.05
CA ARG A 227 2.22 5.46 -6.79
C ARG A 227 1.88 5.63 -5.31
N VAL A 228 2.65 5.03 -4.41
CA VAL A 228 2.45 5.13 -2.95
C VAL A 228 3.26 6.23 -2.28
N HIS A 229 4.29 6.76 -2.93
CA HIS A 229 5.15 7.78 -2.34
C HIS A 229 4.37 9.10 -2.11
N PRO A 230 4.42 9.70 -0.91
CA PRO A 230 3.56 10.83 -0.52
C PRO A 230 3.71 12.08 -1.38
N ALA A 231 4.90 12.32 -1.95
CA ALA A 231 5.14 13.46 -2.85
C ALA A 231 4.63 13.27 -4.28
N THR A 232 4.32 12.03 -4.67
CA THR A 232 3.95 11.64 -6.04
C THR A 232 2.59 10.96 -6.13
N THR A 233 1.89 10.82 -4.99
CA THR A 233 0.49 10.40 -4.95
C THR A 233 -0.35 11.31 -5.84
N GLN A 234 -1.42 10.77 -6.42
CA GLN A 234 -2.29 11.50 -7.34
C GLN A 234 -3.75 11.21 -7.00
N ALA A 235 -4.58 12.24 -7.05
CA ALA A 235 -6.01 12.06 -6.99
C ALA A 235 -6.51 11.44 -8.30
N TRP A 236 -7.15 10.28 -8.20
CA TRP A 236 -8.04 9.82 -9.25
C TRP A 236 -9.41 10.45 -8.99
N GLY A 237 -10.12 9.94 -7.98
CA GLY A 237 -11.57 10.16 -7.82
C GLY A 237 -12.37 8.97 -8.36
N GLY A 238 -13.64 9.18 -8.72
CA GLY A 238 -14.50 8.09 -9.15
C GLY A 238 -15.97 8.49 -9.16
N PRO A 239 -16.89 7.51 -9.22
CA PRO A 239 -18.32 7.74 -9.10
C PRO A 239 -18.67 8.40 -7.76
N GLY A 240 -19.48 9.46 -7.82
CA GLY A 240 -19.98 10.15 -6.62
C GLY A 240 -21.40 9.75 -6.23
N ASP A 241 -21.96 8.72 -6.87
CA ASP A 241 -23.38 8.36 -6.76
C ASP A 241 -23.75 7.90 -5.34
N HIS A 242 -22.77 7.36 -4.59
CA HIS A 242 -22.94 6.89 -3.21
C HIS A 242 -22.32 7.84 -2.17
N GLY A 243 -22.09 9.11 -2.54
CA GLY A 243 -21.61 10.13 -1.61
C GLY A 243 -20.11 10.10 -1.33
N VAL A 244 -19.35 9.33 -2.11
CA VAL A 244 -17.88 9.34 -2.08
C VAL A 244 -17.37 10.58 -2.83
N TRP A 245 -16.33 11.20 -2.30
CA TRP A 245 -15.69 12.36 -2.91
C TRP A 245 -14.18 12.31 -2.70
N THR A 246 -13.43 12.95 -3.61
CA THR A 246 -11.98 13.15 -3.48
C THR A 246 -11.63 14.63 -3.64
N LEU A 247 -10.74 15.11 -2.78
CA LEU A 247 -10.10 16.41 -2.87
C LEU A 247 -8.65 16.22 -3.30
N ASP A 248 -8.22 17.05 -4.24
CA ASP A 248 -6.81 17.22 -4.61
C ASP A 248 -6.38 18.62 -4.18
N LEU A 249 -5.67 18.71 -3.06
CA LEU A 249 -5.30 19.98 -2.42
C LEU A 249 -3.81 20.21 -2.59
N SER A 250 -3.41 21.28 -3.28
CA SER A 250 -2.01 21.57 -3.57
C SER A 250 -1.67 23.04 -3.38
N ALA A 251 -0.51 23.31 -2.79
CA ALA A 251 0.03 24.65 -2.61
C ALA A 251 1.56 24.63 -2.59
N SER A 252 2.19 25.67 -3.16
CA SER A 252 3.64 25.86 -3.09
C SER A 252 4.10 26.39 -1.73
N LEU A 253 3.22 27.07 -0.99
CA LEU A 253 3.51 27.59 0.35
C LEU A 253 3.62 26.43 1.36
N PRO A 254 4.50 26.54 2.38
CA PRO A 254 4.64 25.54 3.43
C PRO A 254 3.48 25.59 4.42
N PHE A 255 3.32 24.54 5.21
CA PHE A 255 2.46 24.57 6.39
C PHE A 255 3.08 25.37 7.54
N HIS A 256 2.23 26.06 8.30
CA HIS A 256 2.63 26.73 9.53
C HIS A 256 2.54 25.73 10.69
N PRO A 257 3.65 25.43 11.41
CA PRO A 257 3.64 24.38 12.43
C PRO A 257 2.57 24.57 13.52
N GLY A 258 2.46 25.80 14.06
CA GLY A 258 1.43 26.13 15.05
C GLY A 258 0.00 25.92 14.55
N ARG A 259 -0.35 26.45 13.37
CA ARG A 259 -1.68 26.28 12.77
C ARG A 259 -1.96 24.83 12.37
N LEU A 260 -0.96 24.08 11.93
CA LEU A 260 -1.09 22.65 11.66
C LEU A 260 -1.48 21.89 12.94
N ARG A 261 -0.82 22.18 14.07
CA ARG A 261 -1.17 21.58 15.37
C ARG A 261 -2.58 21.94 15.82
N GLU A 262 -3.01 23.18 15.61
CA GLU A 262 -4.35 23.65 15.96
C GLU A 262 -5.45 23.05 15.08
N LEU A 263 -5.18 22.85 13.78
CA LEU A 263 -6.18 22.45 12.76
C LEU A 263 -6.06 20.98 12.33
N VAL A 264 -5.24 20.17 13.01
CA VAL A 264 -5.03 18.75 12.68
C VAL A 264 -6.35 17.96 12.63
N ALA A 265 -7.26 18.22 13.57
CA ALA A 265 -8.56 17.56 13.64
C ALA A 265 -9.49 17.96 12.49
N ASP A 266 -9.35 19.19 11.98
CA ASP A 266 -10.14 19.66 10.83
C ASP A 266 -9.58 19.13 9.50
N LEU A 267 -8.27 18.86 9.44
CA LEU A 267 -7.61 18.19 8.30
C LEU A 267 -7.83 16.68 8.27
N ALA A 268 -7.98 16.05 9.44
CA ALA A 268 -8.11 14.61 9.63
C ALA A 268 -9.42 14.24 10.35
N GLY A 269 -10.54 14.74 9.83
CA GLY A 269 -11.86 14.41 10.36
C GLY A 269 -12.19 12.91 10.29
N SER A 270 -13.31 12.52 10.90
CA SER A 270 -13.83 11.15 10.80
C SER A 270 -14.44 10.86 9.42
N GLY A 271 -14.42 9.59 8.98
CA GLY A 271 -15.09 9.18 7.74
C GLY A 271 -14.33 9.58 6.46
N LEU A 272 -13.03 9.82 6.59
CA LEU A 272 -12.13 10.08 5.47
C LEU A 272 -10.80 9.38 5.67
N CYS A 273 -10.09 9.27 4.57
CA CYS A 273 -8.68 8.93 4.53
C CYS A 273 -7.92 9.96 3.70
N ALA A 274 -6.64 10.13 3.98
CA ALA A 274 -5.80 11.09 3.29
C ALA A 274 -4.41 10.52 3.08
N ARG A 275 -3.79 10.88 1.96
CA ARG A 275 -2.36 10.62 1.68
C ARG A 275 -1.76 11.82 1.01
N GLY A 276 -0.49 12.08 1.28
CA GLY A 276 0.22 13.15 0.63
C GLY A 276 1.41 13.62 1.43
N CYS A 277 1.85 14.83 1.13
CA CYS A 277 2.98 15.44 1.76
C CYS A 277 2.74 16.90 2.12
N PHE A 278 3.58 17.39 3.01
CA PHE A 278 3.77 18.81 3.23
C PHE A 278 5.24 19.11 3.45
N TRP A 279 5.58 20.39 3.44
CA TRP A 279 6.90 20.84 3.85
C TRP A 279 6.78 21.93 4.90
N LEU A 280 7.81 22.01 5.74
CA LEU A 280 7.91 22.96 6.83
C LEU A 280 9.13 23.87 6.61
N PRO A 281 9.05 25.17 6.95
CA PRO A 281 10.19 26.07 6.82
C PRO A 281 11.38 25.68 7.70
N SER A 282 11.14 24.94 8.78
CA SER A 282 12.17 24.40 9.68
C SER A 282 13.05 23.32 9.03
N ARG A 283 12.50 22.59 8.06
CA ARG A 283 13.16 21.47 7.36
C ARG A 283 12.80 21.47 5.86
N PRO A 284 13.16 22.53 5.11
CA PRO A 284 12.67 22.76 3.75
C PRO A 284 13.15 21.73 2.72
N GLY A 285 14.22 21.00 3.05
CA GLY A 285 14.74 19.92 2.21
C GLY A 285 14.06 18.56 2.39
N ARG A 286 13.13 18.43 3.36
CA ARG A 286 12.47 17.16 3.69
C ARG A 286 11.02 17.13 3.22
N VAL A 287 10.60 15.95 2.76
CA VAL A 287 9.19 15.62 2.50
C VAL A 287 8.59 15.12 3.81
N CYS A 288 7.61 15.83 4.36
CA CYS A 288 6.85 15.34 5.50
C CYS A 288 5.65 14.55 4.97
N ALA A 289 5.59 13.25 5.22
CA ALA A 289 4.46 12.41 4.89
C ALA A 289 3.26 12.78 5.76
N TRP A 290 2.08 12.76 5.16
CA TRP A 290 0.80 12.92 5.83
C TRP A 290 -0.12 11.78 5.44
N GLU A 291 -0.55 11.00 6.42
CA GLU A 291 -1.48 9.91 6.23
C GLU A 291 -2.62 9.98 7.25
N VAL A 292 -3.84 9.78 6.77
CA VAL A 292 -5.02 9.60 7.63
C VAL A 292 -5.65 8.30 7.22
N ALA A 293 -5.71 7.35 8.14
CA ALA A 293 -6.25 6.02 7.91
C ALA A 293 -7.05 5.61 9.14
N GLY A 294 -8.30 5.18 8.92
CA GLY A 294 -9.20 4.82 10.01
C GLY A 294 -9.31 5.92 11.08
N GLY A 295 -9.34 7.21 10.72
CA GLY A 295 -9.44 8.31 11.70
C GLY A 295 -8.20 8.55 12.59
N ALA A 296 -7.09 7.84 12.37
CA ALA A 296 -5.79 8.13 12.97
C ALA A 296 -4.93 8.94 12.01
N VAL A 297 -4.12 9.86 12.54
CA VAL A 297 -3.15 10.65 11.77
C VAL A 297 -1.76 10.12 12.01
N SER A 298 -1.05 9.83 10.93
CA SER A 298 0.37 9.53 10.94
C SER A 298 1.13 10.60 10.16
N VAL A 299 2.25 11.04 10.73
CA VAL A 299 3.17 11.98 10.10
C VAL A 299 4.54 11.35 10.12
N GLY A 300 5.22 11.37 8.97
CA GLY A 300 6.50 10.70 8.81
C GLY A 300 7.49 11.53 8.02
N ASP A 301 8.74 11.10 8.03
CA ASP A 301 9.77 11.61 7.14
C ASP A 301 9.87 10.72 5.91
N ALA A 302 9.57 11.27 4.73
CA ALA A 302 9.61 10.56 3.45
C ALA A 302 10.84 10.91 2.60
N GLY A 303 11.94 11.31 3.24
CA GLY A 303 13.20 11.56 2.55
C GLY A 303 13.35 12.99 2.05
N ALA A 304 14.36 13.23 1.22
CA ALA A 304 14.62 14.55 0.68
C ALA A 304 13.84 14.79 -0.63
N TRP A 305 13.45 16.03 -0.92
CA TRP A 305 12.79 16.40 -2.18
C TRP A 305 13.58 15.98 -3.44
N LYS A 306 14.92 15.94 -3.33
CA LYS A 306 15.82 15.48 -4.41
C LYS A 306 15.82 13.96 -4.65
N GLU A 307 15.29 13.18 -3.72
CA GLU A 307 15.21 11.71 -3.74
C GLU A 307 13.83 11.22 -4.15
N VAL A 308 12.86 12.13 -4.33
CA VAL A 308 11.50 11.80 -4.76
C VAL A 308 11.56 11.06 -6.10
N PRO A 309 10.89 9.90 -6.24
CA PRO A 309 10.87 9.16 -7.49
C PRO A 309 10.36 10.02 -8.66
N ALA A 310 11.14 10.15 -9.73
CA ALA A 310 10.74 10.87 -10.94
C ALA A 310 9.71 10.07 -11.75
N ALA A 311 8.91 10.74 -12.59
CA ALA A 311 7.99 10.06 -13.49
C ALA A 311 8.74 9.60 -14.76
N GLY A 312 8.66 8.30 -15.08
CA GLY A 312 9.25 7.74 -16.29
C GLY A 312 10.78 7.63 -16.30
N GLN A 313 11.32 6.91 -17.31
CA GLN A 313 12.75 6.61 -17.45
C GLN A 313 13.59 7.78 -18.01
N ALA A 314 13.01 8.97 -18.17
CA ALA A 314 13.69 10.12 -18.74
C ALA A 314 14.56 10.81 -17.68
N GLN A 315 15.89 10.68 -17.82
CA GLN A 315 16.93 11.25 -16.93
C GLN A 315 16.97 12.80 -16.87
N SER A 316 15.91 13.48 -17.33
CA SER A 316 15.85 14.92 -17.55
C SER A 316 14.56 15.57 -17.05
N GLU A 317 13.76 14.89 -16.22
CA GLU A 317 12.64 15.55 -15.54
C GLU A 317 13.16 16.50 -14.43
N PRO A 318 12.55 17.68 -14.27
CA PRO A 318 12.93 18.62 -13.21
C PRO A 318 12.68 17.99 -11.83
N LEU A 319 13.54 18.33 -10.85
CA LEU A 319 13.33 17.94 -9.45
C LEU A 319 11.92 18.37 -8.99
N VAL A 320 11.25 17.50 -8.23
CA VAL A 320 9.99 17.86 -7.59
C VAL A 320 10.25 19.00 -6.60
N GLU A 321 9.64 20.15 -6.85
CA GLU A 321 9.75 21.32 -5.98
C GLU A 321 8.97 21.10 -4.67
N PRO A 322 9.45 21.64 -3.54
CA PRO A 322 8.72 21.58 -2.27
C PRO A 322 7.29 22.11 -2.41
N ARG A 323 6.33 21.30 -1.99
CA ARG A 323 4.90 21.63 -2.03
C ARG A 323 4.16 20.95 -0.87
N CYS A 324 3.03 21.53 -0.50
CA CYS A 324 2.02 20.84 0.30
C CYS A 324 0.98 20.27 -0.64
N HIS A 325 0.80 18.95 -0.61
CA HIS A 325 -0.09 18.23 -1.50
C HIS A 325 -0.79 17.11 -0.74
N LEU A 326 -2.11 17.22 -0.54
CA LEU A 326 -2.93 16.21 0.12
C LEU A 326 -4.03 15.72 -0.83
N VAL A 327 -4.13 14.42 -1.00
CA VAL A 327 -5.27 13.74 -1.61
C VAL A 327 -6.14 13.21 -0.48
N VAL A 328 -7.38 13.69 -0.39
CA VAL A 328 -8.32 13.32 0.68
C VAL A 328 -9.55 12.69 0.06
N THR A 329 -9.87 11.46 0.44
CA THR A 329 -11.07 10.76 0.00
C THR A 329 -11.96 10.51 1.21
N GLY A 330 -13.22 10.87 1.13
CA GLY A 330 -14.18 10.70 2.22
C GLY A 330 -15.57 10.34 1.74
N VAL A 331 -16.41 10.00 2.71
CA VAL A 331 -17.82 9.67 2.50
C VAL A 331 -18.68 10.59 3.35
N GLY A 332 -19.78 11.07 2.75
CA GLY A 332 -20.82 11.77 3.49
C GLY A 332 -20.99 13.23 3.11
N GLU A 333 -21.39 14.04 4.09
CA GLU A 333 -21.91 15.39 3.87
C GLU A 333 -20.88 16.36 3.27
N PRO A 334 -21.27 17.23 2.32
CA PRO A 334 -20.37 18.22 1.71
C PRO A 334 -19.66 19.14 2.70
N GLN A 335 -20.20 19.30 3.91
CA GLN A 335 -19.63 20.13 4.97
C GLN A 335 -18.25 19.63 5.44
N VAL A 336 -18.06 18.31 5.55
CA VAL A 336 -16.76 17.73 5.94
C VAL A 336 -15.72 18.03 4.87
N ARG A 337 -16.09 17.85 3.60
CA ARG A 337 -15.23 18.18 2.45
C ARG A 337 -14.83 19.65 2.45
N ASP A 338 -15.78 20.55 2.69
CA ASP A 338 -15.53 22.00 2.68
C ASP A 338 -14.69 22.43 3.91
N GLN A 339 -14.88 21.79 5.06
CA GLN A 339 -14.06 21.98 6.27
C GLN A 339 -12.60 21.60 6.03
N VAL A 340 -12.33 20.42 5.44
CA VAL A 340 -10.97 19.97 5.12
C VAL A 340 -10.28 20.96 4.17
N ARG A 341 -10.98 21.41 3.13
CA ARG A 341 -10.45 22.41 2.19
C ARG A 341 -10.11 23.73 2.92
N ALA A 342 -11.01 24.22 3.75
CA ALA A 342 -10.80 25.44 4.51
C ALA A 342 -9.65 25.31 5.52
N ALA A 343 -9.49 24.14 6.15
CA ALA A 343 -8.39 23.86 7.07
C ALA A 343 -7.05 23.83 6.33
N PHE A 344 -6.97 23.18 5.17
CA PHE A 344 -5.76 23.17 4.34
C PHE A 344 -5.31 24.59 3.99
N GLU A 345 -6.23 25.44 3.51
CA GLU A 345 -5.93 26.84 3.20
C GLU A 345 -5.49 27.64 4.44
N GLN A 346 -6.12 27.39 5.59
CA GLN A 346 -5.80 28.05 6.85
C GLN A 346 -4.50 27.58 7.49
N VAL A 347 -4.00 26.38 7.20
CA VAL A 347 -2.71 25.89 7.73
C VAL A 347 -1.52 26.51 7.00
N LEU A 348 -1.67 26.86 5.73
CA LEU A 348 -0.57 27.40 4.90
C LEU A 348 0.00 28.71 5.44
N LEU A 349 1.33 28.86 5.41
CA LEU A 349 1.99 30.15 5.60
C LEU A 349 1.41 31.19 4.65
N ARG A 350 1.21 32.41 5.14
CA ARG A 350 0.80 33.52 4.29
C ARG A 350 2.02 34.11 3.58
N PRO A 351 1.88 34.70 2.38
CA PRO A 351 3.00 35.29 1.65
C PRO A 351 3.78 36.33 2.48
N GLU A 352 3.11 37.10 3.33
CA GLU A 352 3.71 38.08 4.24
C GLU A 352 4.52 37.46 5.40
N GLU A 353 4.25 36.20 5.76
CA GLU A 353 4.98 35.46 6.80
C GLU A 353 6.25 34.81 6.24
N MET A 354 6.30 34.57 4.93
CA MET A 354 7.39 33.86 4.25
C MET A 354 8.79 34.44 4.50
N PRO A 355 9.01 35.77 4.46
CA PRO A 355 10.34 36.33 4.73
C PRO A 355 10.88 35.99 6.12
N GLY A 356 9.99 35.85 7.11
CA GLY A 356 10.36 35.45 8.48
C GLY A 356 10.59 33.95 8.64
N ALA A 357 10.03 33.13 7.74
CA ALA A 357 10.09 31.68 7.81
C ALA A 357 11.51 31.11 7.61
N LEU A 358 12.38 31.84 6.90
CA LEU A 358 13.80 31.47 6.74
C LEU A 358 14.55 31.41 8.08
N ALA A 359 14.12 32.19 9.08
CA ALA A 359 14.71 32.16 10.41
C ALA A 359 14.35 30.89 11.21
N TRP A 360 13.41 30.07 10.71
CA TRP A 360 12.96 28.86 11.38
C TRP A 360 13.77 27.63 10.98
N ILE A 361 14.64 27.72 9.96
CA ILE A 361 15.45 26.61 9.49
C ILE A 361 16.29 26.05 10.66
N GLY A 362 16.10 24.77 10.97
CA GLY A 362 16.77 24.07 12.07
C GLY A 362 16.27 24.43 13.48
N VAL A 363 15.26 25.31 13.58
CA VAL A 363 14.58 25.62 14.85
C VAL A 363 13.53 24.56 15.12
N ASP A 364 13.37 24.20 16.39
CA ASP A 364 12.29 23.33 16.84
C ASP A 364 10.93 23.95 16.49
N ASP A 365 10.14 23.23 15.70
CA ASP A 365 8.81 23.62 15.25
C ASP A 365 7.69 23.05 16.15
N GLY A 366 8.07 22.34 17.21
CA GLY A 366 7.15 21.76 18.17
C GLY A 366 6.35 20.58 17.62
N LEU A 367 6.73 20.02 16.46
CA LEU A 367 6.10 18.84 15.87
C LEU A 367 6.95 17.56 16.02
N GLY A 368 8.05 17.60 16.78
CA GLY A 368 8.96 16.46 16.92
C GLY A 368 8.31 15.19 17.50
N ASP A 369 7.26 15.34 18.31
CA ASP A 369 6.44 14.25 18.84
C ASP A 369 5.61 13.52 17.76
N TRP A 370 5.41 14.13 16.58
CA TRP A 370 4.63 13.53 15.49
C TRP A 370 5.47 12.65 14.55
N PHE A 371 6.77 12.89 14.42
CA PHE A 371 7.63 12.23 13.42
C PHE A 371 8.28 10.92 13.92
N GLY A 372 7.83 10.37 15.05
CA GLY A 372 8.53 9.31 15.76
C GLY A 372 9.88 9.77 16.32
N GLN A 373 10.39 9.13 17.37
CA GLN A 373 11.76 9.42 17.79
C GLN A 373 12.70 8.90 16.71
N ALA A 374 13.46 9.79 16.07
CA ALA A 374 14.59 9.38 15.25
C ALA A 374 15.56 8.60 16.15
N GLU A 375 15.55 7.27 16.09
CA GLU A 375 16.64 6.48 16.64
C GLU A 375 17.92 6.92 15.93
N GLN A 376 18.84 7.48 16.71
CA GLN A 376 20.15 7.97 16.28
C GLN A 376 21.08 6.86 15.85
#